data_AF-A0A1X7T3E6-F1
#
_entry.id   AF-A0A1X7T3E6-F1
#
_cell.length_a   1.000
_cell.length_b   1.000
_cell.length_c   1.000
_cell.angle_alpha   90.00
_cell.angle_beta   90.00
_cell.angle_gamma   90.00
#
_symmetry.space_group_name_H-M   'P 1'
#
loop_
_entity.id
_entity.type
_entity.pdbx_description
1 polymer ?
#
loop_
_entity_poly.entity_id
_entity_poly.type
_entity_poly.pdbx_seq_one_letter_code
_entity_poly.pdbx_strand_id
1 'polypeptide(L)'
;MSEWSLTADNLVCQTTDSGSNIVSAARKLGCTQLSCFGHNLDLAITKAVPKDKRCDRALAVARRIVSSFPCSSKRRRELTRAQANLNIPQHSLISDCKTR
;
A
#
# COMPACT_ATOMS: atom_id res chain seq x y z
N MET A 1 15.74 2.86 -22.26
CA MET A 1 16.94 3.73 -22.36
C MET A 1 17.21 4.13 -23.80
N SER A 2 17.35 3.16 -24.73
CA SER A 2 17.57 3.44 -26.17
C SER A 2 16.49 4.29 -26.85
N GLU A 3 15.22 4.06 -26.52
CA GLU A 3 14.07 4.85 -27.01
C GLU A 3 14.17 6.35 -26.67
N TRP A 4 14.85 6.67 -25.58
CA TRP A 4 15.06 8.04 -25.09
C TRP A 4 16.51 8.50 -25.29
N SER A 5 17.29 7.78 -26.10
CA SER A 5 18.72 8.04 -26.34
C SER A 5 19.58 8.14 -25.06
N LEU A 6 19.18 7.42 -23.99
CA LEU A 6 19.92 7.34 -22.73
C LEU A 6 20.93 6.19 -22.77
N THR A 7 22.12 6.42 -22.20
CA THR A 7 23.18 5.41 -22.06
C THR A 7 23.33 4.98 -20.60
N ALA A 8 23.76 3.73 -20.39
CA ALA A 8 24.03 3.21 -19.05
C ALA A 8 25.18 3.95 -18.35
N ASP A 9 26.15 4.46 -19.11
CA ASP A 9 27.30 5.21 -18.59
C ASP A 9 26.89 6.51 -17.87
N ASN A 10 25.74 7.07 -18.24
CA ASN A 10 25.19 8.28 -17.62
C ASN A 10 24.23 7.98 -16.46
N LEU A 11 23.98 6.69 -16.14
CA LEU A 11 23.12 6.30 -15.03
C LEU A 11 23.90 6.37 -13.72
N VAL A 12 23.72 7.47 -12.98
CA VAL A 12 24.35 7.65 -11.66
C VAL A 12 23.76 6.70 -10.61
N CYS A 13 22.43 6.60 -10.58
CA CYS A 13 21.72 5.81 -9.60
C CYS A 13 20.29 5.54 -10.04
N GLN A 14 19.75 4.38 -9.62
CA GLN A 14 18.33 4.07 -9.70
C GLN A 14 17.73 3.94 -8.30
N THR A 15 16.51 4.46 -8.11
CA THR A 15 15.76 4.26 -6.87
C THR A 15 14.68 3.22 -7.12
N THR A 16 14.68 2.14 -6.35
CA THR A 16 13.71 1.03 -6.53
C THR A 16 13.19 0.52 -5.19
N ASP A 17 12.11 -0.26 -5.20
CA ASP A 17 11.76 -1.06 -4.03
C ASP A 17 12.89 -2.06 -3.69
N SER A 18 12.83 -2.61 -2.47
CA SER A 18 13.82 -3.54 -1.95
C SER A 18 13.56 -5.00 -2.36
N GLY A 19 12.77 -5.23 -3.42
CA GLY A 19 12.52 -6.54 -3.99
C GLY A 19 13.82 -7.23 -4.40
N SER A 20 14.01 -8.47 -3.93
CA SER A 20 15.25 -9.24 -4.12
C SER A 20 15.66 -9.37 -5.59
N ASN A 21 14.68 -9.51 -6.49
CA ASN A 21 14.91 -9.60 -7.93
C ASN A 21 15.49 -8.30 -8.50
N ILE A 22 14.96 -7.14 -8.07
CA ILE A 22 15.43 -5.82 -8.52
C ILE A 22 16.81 -5.52 -7.96
N VAL A 23 17.03 -5.80 -6.67
CA VAL A 23 18.35 -5.65 -6.03
C VAL A 23 19.38 -6.55 -6.73
N SER A 24 19.03 -7.79 -7.06
CA SER A 24 19.93 -8.66 -7.80
C SER A 24 20.18 -8.19 -9.23
N ALA A 25 19.18 -7.63 -9.91
CA ALA A 25 19.35 -7.08 -11.25
C ALA A 25 20.28 -5.86 -11.23
N ALA A 26 20.08 -4.93 -10.29
CA ALA A 26 20.94 -3.77 -10.07
C ALA A 26 22.41 -4.18 -9.90
N ARG A 27 22.66 -5.18 -9.03
CA ARG A 27 24.01 -5.71 -8.80
C ARG A 27 24.61 -6.34 -10.06
N LYS A 28 23.83 -7.14 -10.81
CA LYS A 28 24.30 -7.79 -12.05
C LYS A 28 24.60 -6.79 -13.16
N LEU A 29 23.88 -5.67 -13.20
CA LEU A 29 24.06 -4.60 -14.16
C LEU A 29 25.10 -3.56 -13.73
N GLY A 30 25.69 -3.70 -12.54
CA GLY A 30 26.66 -2.74 -12.00
C GLY A 30 26.03 -1.37 -11.67
N CYS A 31 24.71 -1.27 -11.58
CA CYS A 31 24.02 -0.01 -11.31
C CYS A 31 23.97 0.27 -9.81
N THR A 32 24.37 1.49 -9.41
CA THR A 32 24.11 1.99 -8.06
C THR A 32 22.61 2.02 -7.81
N GLN A 33 22.17 1.36 -6.73
CA GLN A 33 20.76 1.31 -6.35
C GLN A 33 20.58 1.93 -4.96
N LEU A 34 19.59 2.81 -4.86
CA LEU A 34 19.11 3.36 -3.59
C LEU A 34 17.73 2.79 -3.31
N SER A 35 17.50 2.37 -2.07
CA SER A 35 16.18 1.90 -1.66
C SER A 35 15.19 3.07 -1.66
N CYS A 36 14.00 2.82 -2.21
CA CYS A 36 12.90 3.78 -2.26
C CYS A 36 12.49 4.21 -0.85
N PHE A 37 12.55 5.52 -0.59
CA PHE A 37 12.11 6.11 0.68
C PHE A 37 10.68 5.73 1.02
N GLY A 38 9.75 5.84 0.06
CA GLY A 38 8.34 5.51 0.27
C GLY A 38 8.13 4.05 0.67
N HIS A 39 8.85 3.12 0.03
CA HIS A 39 8.82 1.70 0.40
C HIS A 39 9.40 1.46 1.81
N ASN A 40 10.51 2.12 2.16
CA ASN A 40 11.08 2.01 3.50
C ASN A 40 10.16 2.55 4.59
N LEU A 41 9.45 3.66 4.30
CA LEU A 41 8.47 4.22 5.22
C LEU A 41 7.28 3.28 5.41
N ASP A 42 6.73 2.73 4.33
CA ASP A 42 5.66 1.74 4.39
C ASP A 42 6.09 0.49 5.18
N LEU A 43 7.28 -0.04 4.92
CA LEU A 43 7.85 -1.15 5.67
C LEU A 43 7.99 -0.83 7.16
N ALA A 44 8.45 0.37 7.51
CA ALA A 44 8.61 0.79 8.90
C ALA A 44 7.25 0.81 9.62
N ILE A 45 6.24 1.43 9.01
CA ILE A 45 4.88 1.51 9.57
C ILE A 45 4.26 0.11 9.67
N THR A 46 4.27 -0.65 8.57
CA THR A 46 3.65 -1.98 8.50
C THR A 46 4.32 -2.99 9.43
N LYS A 47 5.61 -2.83 9.75
CA LYS A 47 6.31 -3.67 10.75
C LYS A 47 6.15 -3.16 12.19
N ALA A 48 5.96 -1.87 12.40
CA ALA A 48 5.82 -1.29 13.74
C ALA A 48 4.40 -1.45 14.28
N VAL A 49 3.38 -1.18 13.47
CA VAL A 49 1.97 -1.17 13.88
C VAL A 49 1.52 -2.50 14.50
N PRO A 50 1.83 -3.69 13.95
CA PRO A 50 1.45 -4.97 14.56
C PRO A 50 2.13 -5.24 15.91
N LYS A 51 3.24 -4.55 16.22
CA LYS A 51 3.94 -4.70 17.51
C LYS A 51 3.21 -3.96 18.64
N ASP A 52 2.45 -2.91 18.30
CA ASP A 52 1.53 -2.29 19.25
C ASP A 52 0.19 -3.03 19.24
N LYS A 53 -0.04 -3.85 20.28
CA LYS A 53 -1.26 -4.64 20.44
C LYS A 53 -2.56 -3.82 20.42
N ARG A 54 -2.51 -2.54 20.81
CA ARG A 54 -3.68 -1.66 20.80
C ARG A 54 -4.03 -1.30 19.36
N CYS A 55 -3.04 -0.88 18.59
CA CYS A 55 -3.18 -0.54 17.17
C CYS A 55 -3.56 -1.77 16.34
N ASP A 56 -2.87 -2.89 16.54
CA ASP A 56 -3.13 -4.13 15.80
C ASP A 56 -4.58 -4.61 15.99
N ARG A 57 -5.05 -4.63 17.23
CA ARG A 57 -6.44 -5.02 17.55
C ARG A 57 -7.46 -4.06 16.96
N ALA A 58 -7.24 -2.74 17.06
CA ALA A 58 -8.15 -1.75 16.51
C ALA A 58 -8.26 -1.88 14.98
N LEU A 59 -7.13 -2.04 14.30
CA LEU A 59 -7.09 -2.26 12.85
C LEU A 59 -7.73 -3.59 12.45
N ALA A 60 -7.52 -4.67 13.21
CA ALA A 60 -8.15 -5.96 12.93
C ALA A 60 -9.69 -5.86 12.99
N VAL A 61 -10.23 -5.15 13.98
CA VAL A 61 -11.68 -4.89 14.08
C VAL A 61 -12.18 -4.04 12.92
N ALA A 62 -11.48 -2.94 12.60
CA ALA A 62 -11.85 -2.06 11.50
C ALA A 62 -11.88 -2.82 10.16
N ARG A 63 -10.83 -3.60 9.86
CA ARG A 63 -10.75 -4.47 8.68
C ARG A 63 -11.90 -5.46 8.60
N ARG A 64 -12.26 -6.10 9.72
CA ARG A 64 -13.38 -7.04 9.78
C ARG A 64 -14.73 -6.37 9.52
N ILE A 65 -14.91 -5.14 10.00
CA ILE A 65 -16.13 -4.37 9.74
C ILE A 65 -16.21 -4.02 8.25
N VAL A 66 -15.16 -3.38 7.71
CA VAL A 66 -15.10 -2.90 6.32
C VAL A 66 -15.24 -4.03 5.31
N SER A 67 -14.52 -5.15 5.48
CA SER A 67 -14.55 -6.29 4.56
C SER A 67 -15.93 -6.94 4.44
N SER A 68 -16.81 -6.71 5.41
CA SER A 68 -18.11 -7.36 5.47
C SER A 68 -19.18 -6.71 4.59
N PHE A 69 -18.97 -5.46 4.16
CA PHE A 69 -19.94 -4.72 3.34
C PHE A 69 -19.89 -5.11 1.85
N PRO A 70 -18.72 -5.15 1.17
CA PRO A 70 -18.67 -5.52 -0.24
C PRO A 70 -19.32 -6.87 -0.54
N CYS A 71 -19.16 -7.84 0.36
CA CYS A 71 -19.69 -9.20 0.21
C CYS A 71 -21.21 -9.32 0.41
N SER A 72 -21.91 -8.28 0.89
CA SER A 72 -23.34 -8.35 1.19
C SER A 72 -24.09 -7.16 0.62
N SER A 73 -24.94 -7.42 -0.38
CA SER A 73 -25.85 -6.42 -0.95
C SER A 73 -26.80 -5.84 0.10
N LYS A 74 -27.30 -6.65 1.02
CA LYS A 74 -28.13 -6.21 2.16
C LYS A 74 -27.38 -5.20 3.03
N ARG A 75 -26.15 -5.52 3.46
CA ARG A 75 -25.36 -4.61 4.32
C ARG A 75 -25.00 -3.30 3.62
N ARG A 76 -24.70 -3.33 2.31
CA ARG A 76 -24.48 -2.10 1.53
C ARG A 76 -25.73 -1.21 1.52
N ARG A 77 -26.91 -1.79 1.30
CA ARG A 77 -28.17 -1.03 1.32
C ARG A 77 -28.44 -0.41 2.69
N GLU A 78 -28.24 -1.17 3.77
CA GLU A 78 -28.40 -0.64 5.13
C GLU A 78 -27.38 0.45 5.46
N LEU A 79 -26.12 0.33 5.00
CA LEU A 79 -25.12 1.40 5.14
C LEU A 79 -25.55 2.68 4.44
N THR A 80 -26.01 2.58 3.18
CA THR A 80 -26.50 3.73 2.41
C THR A 80 -27.69 4.41 3.10
N ARG A 81 -28.64 3.62 3.65
CA ARG A 81 -29.77 4.14 4.43
C ARG A 81 -29.30 4.85 5.70
N ALA A 82 -28.38 4.25 6.45
CA ALA A 82 -27.83 4.85 7.66
C ALA A 82 -27.09 6.17 7.36
N GLN A 83 -26.28 6.22 6.29
CA GLN A 83 -25.62 7.44 5.83
C GLN A 83 -26.63 8.53 5.45
N ALA A 84 -27.72 8.17 4.76
CA ALA A 84 -28.79 9.10 4.43
C ALA A 84 -29.50 9.65 5.69
N ASN A 85 -29.81 8.78 6.65
CA ASN A 85 -30.48 9.17 7.90
C ASN A 85 -29.61 10.10 8.77
N LEU A 86 -28.29 9.94 8.72
CA LEU A 86 -27.32 10.80 9.40
C LEU A 86 -26.99 12.07 8.61
N ASN A 87 -27.60 12.26 7.44
CA ASN A 87 -27.35 13.37 6.53
C ASN A 87 -25.86 13.54 6.17
N ILE A 88 -25.16 12.42 5.97
CA ILE A 88 -23.76 12.38 5.54
C ILE A 88 -23.63 11.82 4.12
N PRO A 89 -22.51 12.12 3.41
CA PRO A 89 -22.26 11.58 2.08
C PRO A 89 -22.31 10.04 2.05
N GLN A 90 -22.95 9.51 1.00
CA GLN A 90 -23.08 8.07 0.80
C GLN A 90 -21.81 7.51 0.15
N HIS A 91 -20.87 7.06 0.97
CA HIS A 91 -19.60 6.48 0.51
C HIS A 91 -19.57 4.98 0.75
N SER A 92 -18.96 4.24 -0.20
CA SER A 92 -18.54 2.87 0.07
C SER A 92 -17.38 2.88 1.07
N LEU A 93 -17.34 1.89 1.95
CA LEU A 93 -16.19 1.72 2.85
C LEU A 93 -14.97 1.28 2.03
N ILE A 94 -13.83 1.89 2.31
CA ILE A 94 -12.57 1.63 1.61
C ILE A 94 -11.76 0.65 2.45
N SER A 95 -11.44 -0.51 1.88
CA SER A 95 -10.50 -1.46 2.48
C SER A 95 -9.09 -0.90 2.47
N ASP A 96 -8.32 -1.16 3.53
CA ASP A 96 -6.90 -0.90 3.46
C ASP A 96 -6.23 -1.88 2.50
N CYS A 97 -5.34 -1.36 1.66
CA CYS A 97 -4.56 -2.14 0.72
C CYS A 97 -3.14 -2.20 1.27
N LYS A 98 -2.60 -3.40 1.50
CA LYS A 98 -1.16 -3.51 1.72
C LYS A 98 -0.45 -3.04 0.46
N THR A 99 0.35 -1.99 0.58
CA THR A 99 1.30 -1.63 -0.45
C THR A 99 2.35 -2.75 -0.46
N ARG A 100 2.63 -3.31 -1.64
CA ARG A 100 3.44 -4.52 -1.79
C ARG A 100 4.93 -4.19 -1.83
#